data_AF-A0A378X4E9-F1
#
_entry.id   AF-A0A378X4E9-F1
#
_cell.length_a   1.000
_cell.length_b   1.000
_cell.length_c   1.000
_cell.angle_alpha   90.00
_cell.angle_beta   90.00
_cell.angle_gamma   90.00
#
_symmetry.space_group_name_H-M   'P 1'
#
loop_
_entity.id
_entity.type
_entity.pdbx_description
1 polymer ?
#
loop_
_entity_poly.entity_id
_entity_poly.type
_entity_poly.pdbx_seq_one_letter_code
_entity_poly.pdbx_strand_id
1 'polypeptide(L)'
;MGSAPGTPASESSVGEPESAGTDSVPESRPGVPRILLISGSTRPGSTNTAALRTFADIAAPAFTTELFTGLVEIPAFVPGDQPAPPSVRAVRDRLAAADAVVFCAPEYAGFIPGSLKNLLEWTVGSADLHEKPVAWISVAAPGRGEGAITSLRTVLGYVGAVEIESACRRITVLGTMVGPDEKVADATVRQALAESVAAIGAYLSAAAAPREL
;
A
#
# COMPACT_ATOMS: atom_id res chain seq x y z
N MET A 1 -59.83 -33.98 36.68
CA MET A 1 -59.96 -34.21 35.22
C MET A 1 -59.82 -32.86 34.52
N GLY A 2 -58.99 -32.79 33.47
CA GLY A 2 -58.60 -31.56 32.75
C GLY A 2 -57.16 -31.18 33.10
N SER A 3 -56.09 -31.74 32.50
CA SER A 3 -55.67 -31.77 31.09
C SER A 3 -55.51 -30.38 30.45
N ALA A 4 -54.25 -29.87 30.52
CA ALA A 4 -53.40 -29.22 29.48
C ALA A 4 -54.01 -28.06 28.62
N PRO A 5 -53.22 -27.21 27.90
CA PRO A 5 -51.85 -27.42 27.43
C PRO A 5 -50.88 -26.22 27.52
N GLY A 6 -49.60 -26.55 27.32
CA GLY A 6 -48.53 -25.58 27.11
C GLY A 6 -48.65 -24.85 25.78
N THR A 7 -48.22 -23.59 25.78
CA THR A 7 -48.10 -22.76 24.59
C THR A 7 -46.87 -23.18 23.77
N PRO A 8 -46.97 -23.35 22.45
CA PRO A 8 -45.87 -23.75 21.59
C PRO A 8 -44.88 -22.61 21.35
N ALA A 9 -43.59 -22.96 21.25
CA ALA A 9 -42.56 -22.09 20.69
C ALA A 9 -42.83 -21.92 19.18
N SER A 10 -42.87 -20.67 18.73
CA SER A 10 -43.04 -20.30 17.32
C SER A 10 -41.74 -20.55 16.54
N GLU A 11 -41.84 -21.33 15.47
CA GLU A 11 -40.88 -21.33 14.37
C GLU A 11 -40.93 -19.99 13.62
N SER A 12 -39.79 -19.37 13.38
CA SER A 12 -39.63 -18.36 12.33
C SER A 12 -38.47 -18.77 11.43
N SER A 13 -38.83 -19.26 10.25
CA SER A 13 -37.96 -19.39 9.08
C SER A 13 -37.56 -18.02 8.52
N VAL A 14 -36.57 -18.05 7.60
CA VAL A 14 -36.08 -17.01 6.67
C VAL A 14 -34.78 -16.34 7.16
N GLY A 15 -33.69 -16.27 6.40
CA GLY A 15 -33.49 -16.53 4.97
C GLY A 15 -32.02 -16.77 4.62
N GLU A 16 -31.81 -17.16 3.36
CA GLU A 16 -30.53 -17.49 2.73
C GLU A 16 -29.49 -16.36 2.84
N PRO A 17 -28.18 -16.68 2.89
CA PRO A 17 -27.15 -15.65 2.85
C PRO A 17 -27.09 -15.05 1.44
N GLU A 18 -27.29 -13.73 1.37
CA GLU A 18 -27.05 -12.92 0.19
C GLU A 18 -25.62 -13.12 -0.32
N SER A 19 -25.54 -13.37 -1.62
CA SER A 19 -24.30 -13.47 -2.38
C SER A 19 -23.47 -12.20 -2.20
N ALA A 20 -22.35 -12.31 -1.49
CA ALA A 20 -21.32 -11.28 -1.47
C ALA A 20 -20.88 -11.00 -2.91
N GLY A 21 -21.12 -9.78 -3.35
CA GLY A 21 -20.70 -9.28 -4.65
C GLY A 21 -19.23 -9.57 -4.87
N THR A 22 -18.93 -10.17 -6.01
CA THR A 22 -17.59 -10.24 -6.53
C THR A 22 -17.04 -8.82 -6.66
N ASP A 23 -16.10 -8.44 -5.78
CA ASP A 23 -15.21 -7.32 -6.05
C ASP A 23 -14.50 -7.62 -7.36
N SER A 24 -15.02 -7.03 -8.44
CA SER A 24 -14.44 -7.14 -9.76
C SER A 24 -13.06 -6.49 -9.71
N VAL A 25 -12.02 -7.32 -9.75
CA VAL A 25 -10.65 -6.87 -10.00
C VAL A 25 -10.68 -6.05 -11.28
N PRO A 26 -10.24 -4.79 -11.29
CA PRO A 26 -10.24 -3.98 -12.50
C PRO A 26 -9.42 -4.69 -13.57
N GLU A 27 -10.04 -4.93 -14.73
CA GLU A 27 -9.40 -5.58 -15.87
C GLU A 27 -8.10 -4.85 -16.22
N SER A 28 -7.00 -5.61 -16.23
CA SER A 28 -5.68 -5.11 -16.61
C SER A 28 -5.73 -4.61 -18.06
N ARG A 29 -5.54 -3.30 -18.26
CA ARG A 29 -5.28 -2.76 -19.60
C ARG A 29 -3.89 -3.23 -20.03
N PRO A 30 -3.75 -4.07 -21.07
CA PRO A 30 -2.43 -4.50 -21.52
C PRO A 30 -1.58 -3.28 -21.88
N GLY A 31 -0.40 -3.17 -21.27
CA GLY A 31 0.57 -2.08 -21.51
C GLY A 31 0.50 -0.89 -20.56
N VAL A 32 -0.47 -0.80 -19.64
CA VAL A 32 -0.48 0.25 -18.60
C VAL A 32 0.28 -0.24 -17.36
N PRO A 33 1.36 0.44 -16.92
CA PRO A 33 2.13 -0.02 -15.78
C PRO A 33 1.32 -0.03 -14.48
N ARG A 34 1.62 -1.01 -13.62
CA ARG A 34 1.01 -1.19 -12.30
C ARG A 34 1.89 -0.61 -11.20
N ILE A 35 1.31 0.19 -10.33
CA ILE A 35 1.98 0.70 -9.13
C ILE A 35 1.28 0.15 -7.89
N LEU A 36 2.04 -0.56 -7.04
CA LEU A 36 1.57 -0.93 -5.70
C LEU A 36 1.89 0.20 -4.72
N LEU A 37 0.88 0.70 -4.03
CA LEU A 37 0.99 1.75 -3.01
C LEU A 37 0.86 1.11 -1.63
N ILE A 38 1.92 1.15 -0.82
CA ILE A 38 1.94 0.55 0.52
C ILE A 38 1.85 1.65 1.57
N SER A 39 0.73 1.72 2.28
CA SER A 39 0.62 2.61 3.45
C SER A 39 1.37 1.99 4.63
N GLY A 40 2.41 2.67 5.12
CA GLY A 40 3.11 2.32 6.34
C GLY A 40 2.29 2.58 7.62
N SER A 41 1.12 3.21 7.50
CA SER A 41 0.32 3.62 8.64
C SER A 41 -0.89 2.71 8.83
N THR A 42 -1.05 2.16 10.04
CA THR A 42 -2.19 1.30 10.42
C THR A 42 -3.31 2.05 11.14
N ARG A 43 -3.12 3.35 11.41
CA ARG A 43 -4.13 4.16 12.11
C ARG A 43 -5.30 4.51 11.17
N PRO A 44 -6.55 4.46 11.66
CA PRO A 44 -7.67 5.09 10.97
C PRO A 44 -7.41 6.59 10.70
N GLY A 45 -7.88 7.11 9.57
CA GLY A 45 -7.72 8.53 9.22
C GLY A 45 -6.28 9.00 9.01
N SER A 46 -5.37 8.09 8.61
CA SER A 46 -3.98 8.46 8.43
C SER A 46 -3.76 9.42 7.25
N THR A 47 -3.07 10.54 7.51
CA THR A 47 -2.58 11.44 6.47
C THR A 47 -1.60 10.78 5.49
N ASN A 48 -0.92 9.69 5.88
CA ASN A 48 -0.06 8.91 4.97
C ASN A 48 -0.92 8.13 3.96
N THR A 49 -1.97 7.46 4.45
CA THR A 49 -2.94 6.78 3.58
C THR A 49 -3.67 7.78 2.69
N ALA A 50 -4.05 8.95 3.21
CA ALA A 50 -4.66 10.02 2.41
C ALA A 50 -3.74 10.53 1.29
N ALA A 51 -2.43 10.67 1.57
CA ALA A 51 -1.44 11.02 0.55
C ALA A 51 -1.36 9.96 -0.55
N LEU A 52 -1.39 8.67 -0.22
CA LEU A 52 -1.40 7.59 -1.23
C LEU A 52 -2.71 7.51 -2.01
N ARG A 53 -3.87 7.74 -1.40
CA ARG A 53 -5.15 7.86 -2.13
C ARG A 53 -5.12 9.02 -3.13
N THR A 54 -4.51 10.14 -2.73
CA THR A 54 -4.31 11.30 -3.60
C THR A 54 -3.34 10.99 -4.72
N PHE A 55 -2.25 10.27 -4.43
CA PHE A 55 -1.31 9.78 -5.44
C PHE A 55 -2.03 8.90 -6.47
N ALA A 56 -2.85 7.94 -6.03
CA ALA A 56 -3.63 7.06 -6.91
C ALA A 56 -4.56 7.84 -7.85
N ASP A 57 -5.25 8.86 -7.32
CA ASP A 57 -6.13 9.75 -8.08
C ASP A 57 -5.39 10.49 -9.20
N ILE A 58 -4.20 11.02 -8.89
CA ILE A 58 -3.34 11.72 -9.86
C ILE A 58 -2.73 10.75 -10.88
N ALA A 59 -2.41 9.53 -10.45
CA ALA A 59 -1.77 8.50 -11.26
C ALA A 59 -2.72 7.80 -12.24
N ALA A 60 -4.04 7.83 -11.99
CA ALA A 60 -5.05 7.08 -12.75
C ALA A 60 -5.02 7.25 -14.29
N PRO A 61 -4.64 8.41 -14.86
CA PRO A 61 -4.50 8.54 -16.32
C PRO A 61 -3.33 7.75 -16.91
N ALA A 62 -2.28 7.49 -16.13
CA ALA A 62 -1.02 6.91 -16.61
C ALA A 62 -0.76 5.48 -16.07
N PHE A 63 -1.37 5.11 -14.95
CA PHE A 63 -1.06 3.88 -14.23
C PHE A 63 -2.31 3.20 -13.71
N THR A 64 -2.22 1.88 -13.53
CA THR A 64 -3.12 1.16 -12.65
C THR A 64 -2.51 1.16 -11.26
N THR A 65 -3.23 1.63 -10.25
CA THR A 65 -2.72 1.66 -8.87
C THR A 65 -3.50 0.73 -7.95
N GLU A 66 -2.80 0.06 -7.05
CA GLU A 66 -3.41 -0.73 -5.98
C GLU A 66 -2.95 -0.20 -4.62
N LEU A 67 -3.88 0.15 -3.74
CA LEU A 67 -3.56 0.59 -2.38
C LEU A 67 -3.61 -0.58 -1.40
N PHE A 68 -2.47 -0.88 -0.78
CA PHE A 68 -2.34 -1.85 0.29
C PHE A 68 -2.29 -1.17 1.66
N THR A 69 -3.31 -1.43 2.48
CA THR A 69 -3.40 -1.01 3.89
C THR A 69 -3.37 -2.18 4.87
N GLY A 70 -3.20 -3.40 4.37
CA GLY A 70 -3.35 -4.66 5.12
C GLY A 70 -2.13 -5.04 5.98
N LEU A 71 -1.47 -4.07 6.61
CA LEU A 71 -0.25 -4.33 7.39
C LEU A 71 -0.51 -5.06 8.70
N VAL A 72 -1.72 -4.98 9.27
CA VAL A 72 -2.05 -5.62 10.56
C VAL A 72 -2.40 -7.10 10.40
N GLU A 73 -2.74 -7.50 9.18
CA GLU A 73 -3.08 -8.86 8.75
C GLU A 73 -1.84 -9.71 8.42
N ILE A 74 -0.66 -9.07 8.39
CA ILE A 74 0.62 -9.76 8.19
C ILE A 74 1.09 -10.30 9.55
N PRO A 75 1.21 -11.63 9.72
CA PRO A 75 1.71 -12.20 10.97
C PRO A 75 3.15 -11.77 11.24
N ALA A 76 3.57 -11.87 12.50
CA ALA A 76 4.96 -11.62 12.87
C ALA A 76 5.90 -12.49 12.04
N PHE A 77 6.98 -11.90 11.54
CA PHE A 77 7.98 -12.58 10.73
C PHE A 77 8.64 -13.71 11.53
N VAL A 78 8.70 -14.89 10.90
CA VAL A 78 9.39 -16.06 11.42
C VAL A 78 10.38 -16.55 10.35
N PRO A 79 11.70 -16.47 10.59
CA PRO A 79 12.71 -16.91 9.63
C PRO A 79 12.50 -18.38 9.22
N GLY A 80 12.47 -18.65 7.91
CA GLY A 80 12.36 -20.00 7.37
C GLY A 80 10.96 -20.62 7.43
N ASP A 81 9.94 -19.88 7.87
CA ASP A 81 8.56 -20.37 7.91
C ASP A 81 8.04 -20.61 6.49
N GLN A 82 7.73 -21.88 6.18
CA GLN A 82 7.32 -22.33 4.86
C GLN A 82 6.21 -23.40 4.96
N PRO A 83 5.16 -23.32 4.11
CA PRO A 83 4.92 -22.25 3.14
C PRO A 83 4.54 -20.93 3.84
N ALA A 84 5.01 -19.80 3.32
CA ALA A 84 4.68 -18.47 3.87
C ALA A 84 3.16 -18.32 4.08
N PRO A 85 2.66 -17.68 5.15
CA PRO A 85 1.23 -17.57 5.45
C PRO A 85 0.38 -16.98 4.30
N PRO A 86 -0.93 -17.28 4.20
CA PRO A 86 -1.78 -16.81 3.10
C PRO A 86 -1.76 -15.29 2.88
N SER A 87 -1.80 -14.48 3.95
CA SER A 87 -1.73 -13.02 3.84
C SER A 87 -0.36 -12.52 3.34
N VAL A 88 0.72 -13.21 3.71
CA VAL A 88 2.07 -12.94 3.21
C VAL A 88 2.17 -13.28 1.72
N ARG A 89 1.67 -14.45 1.29
CA ARG A 89 1.66 -14.81 -0.14
C ARG A 89 0.88 -13.80 -0.97
N ALA A 90 -0.31 -13.41 -0.50
CA ALA A 90 -1.15 -12.45 -1.20
C ALA A 90 -0.46 -11.08 -1.43
N VAL A 91 0.31 -10.58 -0.45
CA VAL A 91 1.06 -9.32 -0.64
C VAL A 91 2.30 -9.52 -1.51
N ARG A 92 2.97 -10.68 -1.44
CA ARG A 92 4.07 -11.02 -2.36
C ARG A 92 3.60 -11.11 -3.81
N ASP A 93 2.43 -11.69 -4.07
CA ASP A 93 1.85 -11.75 -5.41
C ASP A 93 1.59 -10.34 -5.98
N ARG A 94 1.12 -9.41 -5.13
CA ARG A 94 0.94 -8.00 -5.50
C ARG A 94 2.27 -7.30 -5.79
N LEU A 95 3.30 -7.55 -4.98
CA LEU A 95 4.66 -7.03 -5.19
C LEU A 95 5.24 -7.53 -6.51
N ALA A 96 5.10 -8.82 -6.79
CA ALA A 96 5.56 -9.44 -8.02
C ALA A 96 4.87 -8.84 -9.26
N ALA A 97 3.55 -8.62 -9.18
CA ALA A 97 2.75 -8.08 -10.27
C ALA A 97 2.94 -6.56 -10.52
N ALA A 98 3.55 -5.82 -9.59
CA ALA A 98 3.73 -4.37 -9.72
C ALA A 98 4.98 -4.03 -10.56
N ASP A 99 4.90 -3.03 -11.43
CA ASP A 99 6.06 -2.49 -12.15
C ASP A 99 6.87 -1.52 -11.28
N ALA A 100 6.22 -0.88 -10.30
CA ALA A 100 6.86 -0.06 -9.27
C ALA A 100 6.10 -0.14 -7.94
N VAL A 101 6.79 0.15 -6.83
CA VAL A 101 6.18 0.20 -5.49
C VAL A 101 6.41 1.55 -4.84
N VAL A 102 5.36 2.18 -4.31
CA VAL A 102 5.46 3.43 -3.56
C VAL A 102 5.12 3.17 -2.10
N PHE A 103 6.08 3.41 -1.21
CA PHE A 103 5.90 3.30 0.23
C PHE A 103 5.56 4.67 0.83
N CYS A 104 4.52 4.78 1.64
CA CYS A 104 4.29 5.97 2.46
C CYS A 104 4.51 5.68 3.94
N ALA A 105 5.68 6.05 4.47
CA ALA A 105 6.12 5.64 5.79
C ALA A 105 6.08 6.82 6.79
N PRO A 106 5.23 6.76 7.84
CA PRO A 106 5.36 7.65 8.98
C PRO A 106 6.57 7.25 9.85
N GLU A 107 6.99 8.15 10.74
CA GLU A 107 8.04 7.88 11.71
C GLU A 107 7.46 7.55 13.10
N TYR A 108 7.86 6.42 13.66
CA TYR A 108 7.58 6.03 15.03
C TYR A 108 8.87 5.68 15.74
N ALA A 109 9.11 6.30 16.91
CA ALA A 109 10.32 6.12 17.71
C ALA A 109 11.64 6.26 16.91
N GLY A 110 11.64 7.11 15.87
CA GLY A 110 12.83 7.37 15.04
C GLY A 110 13.04 6.40 13.88
N PHE A 111 12.14 5.47 13.61
CA PHE A 111 12.28 4.47 12.55
C PHE A 111 10.97 4.28 11.77
N ILE A 112 11.03 3.43 10.74
CA ILE A 112 9.80 2.95 10.09
C ILE A 112 8.89 2.20 11.07
N PRO A 113 7.58 2.17 10.83
CA PRO A 113 6.62 1.47 11.67
C PRO A 113 6.93 -0.03 11.74
N GLY A 114 6.79 -0.64 12.92
CA GLY A 114 7.11 -2.06 13.12
C GLY A 114 6.34 -3.00 12.19
N SER A 115 5.08 -2.68 11.87
CA SER A 115 4.26 -3.45 10.92
C SER A 115 4.79 -3.37 9.48
N LEU A 116 5.30 -2.21 9.05
CA LEU A 116 5.94 -2.05 7.74
C LEU A 116 7.28 -2.79 7.71
N LYS A 117 8.09 -2.70 8.77
CA LYS A 117 9.34 -3.47 8.89
C LYS A 117 9.07 -4.97 8.81
N ASN A 118 8.02 -5.44 9.50
CA ASN A 118 7.60 -6.84 9.51
C ASN A 118 7.22 -7.34 8.11
N LEU A 119 6.44 -6.55 7.35
CA LEU A 119 6.15 -6.87 5.94
C LEU A 119 7.44 -7.00 5.12
N LEU A 120 8.38 -6.06 5.26
CA LEU A 120 9.63 -6.08 4.51
C LEU A 120 10.54 -7.27 4.90
N GLU A 121 10.52 -7.70 6.16
CA GLU A 121 11.23 -8.92 6.58
C GLU A 121 10.70 -10.16 5.87
N TRP A 122 9.38 -10.25 5.68
CA TRP A 122 8.79 -11.29 4.85
C TRP A 122 9.21 -11.23 3.38
N THR A 123 9.85 -10.18 2.87
CA THR A 123 10.36 -10.15 1.48
C THR A 123 11.82 -10.61 1.36
N VAL A 124 12.49 -10.87 2.49
CA VAL A 124 13.88 -11.31 2.49
C VAL A 124 13.97 -12.75 1.94
N GLY A 125 14.77 -12.93 0.89
CA GLY A 125 15.02 -14.22 0.26
C GLY A 125 13.96 -14.68 -0.76
N SER A 126 12.85 -13.95 -0.94
CA SER A 126 11.82 -14.25 -1.95
C SER A 126 11.98 -13.49 -3.27
N ALA A 127 12.94 -12.54 -3.34
CA ALA A 127 13.21 -11.69 -4.50
C ALA A 127 12.04 -10.79 -4.96
N ASP A 128 10.97 -10.67 -4.16
CA ASP A 128 9.78 -9.87 -4.49
C ASP A 128 10.11 -8.39 -4.81
N LEU A 129 11.16 -7.86 -4.17
CA LEU A 129 11.64 -6.49 -4.31
C LEU A 129 13.01 -6.38 -5.00
N HIS A 130 13.62 -7.50 -5.41
CA HIS A 130 14.93 -7.45 -6.07
C HIS A 130 14.81 -6.76 -7.43
N GLU A 131 15.66 -5.78 -7.70
CA GLU A 131 15.62 -4.89 -8.88
C GLU A 131 14.30 -4.13 -9.07
N LYS A 132 13.37 -4.23 -8.11
CA LYS A 132 12.06 -3.58 -8.21
C LYS A 132 12.24 -2.06 -8.09
N PRO A 133 11.71 -1.26 -9.03
CA PRO A 133 11.69 0.18 -8.89
C PRO A 133 10.81 0.59 -7.71
N VAL A 134 11.35 1.39 -6.80
CA VAL A 134 10.64 1.84 -5.60
C VAL A 134 10.77 3.34 -5.39
N ALA A 135 9.74 3.96 -4.83
CA ALA A 135 9.80 5.34 -4.34
C ALA A 135 9.21 5.41 -2.93
N TRP A 136 9.56 6.46 -2.19
CA TRP A 136 8.98 6.72 -0.89
C TRP A 136 8.35 8.10 -0.79
N ILE A 137 7.28 8.19 -0.02
CA ILE A 137 6.63 9.42 0.40
C ILE A 137 6.66 9.47 1.93
N SER A 138 7.20 10.54 2.51
CA SER A 138 7.15 10.76 3.96
C SER A 138 6.19 11.91 4.25
N VAL A 139 5.06 11.61 4.90
CA VAL A 139 4.21 12.65 5.49
C VAL A 139 4.74 13.01 6.87
N ALA A 140 5.43 14.14 6.96
CA ALA A 140 6.04 14.64 8.19
C ALA A 140 6.06 16.17 8.23
N ALA A 141 6.09 16.73 9.44
CA ALA A 141 6.37 18.15 9.63
C ALA A 141 7.82 18.47 9.18
N PRO A 142 8.12 19.75 8.83
CA PRO A 142 9.48 20.15 8.49
C PRO A 142 10.49 19.74 9.58
N GLY A 143 11.63 19.17 9.17
CA GLY A 143 12.67 18.67 10.08
C GLY A 143 12.36 17.34 10.77
N ARG A 144 11.29 16.63 10.39
CA ARG A 144 10.91 15.32 10.94
C ARG A 144 10.86 14.24 9.86
N GLY A 145 10.88 12.98 10.27
CA GLY A 145 10.73 11.82 9.38
C GLY A 145 12.03 11.33 8.75
N GLU A 146 13.19 11.85 9.15
CA GLU A 146 14.48 11.42 8.56
C GLU A 146 14.90 10.04 9.04
N GLY A 147 14.57 9.66 10.27
CA GLY A 147 14.87 8.34 10.80
C GLY A 147 14.06 7.25 10.11
N ALA A 148 12.77 7.52 9.83
CA ALA A 148 11.95 6.63 9.00
C ALA A 148 12.51 6.46 7.59
N ILE A 149 12.90 7.54 6.92
CA ILE A 149 13.46 7.43 5.56
C ILE A 149 14.80 6.72 5.54
N THR A 150 15.70 7.04 6.46
CA THR A 150 17.01 6.37 6.57
C THR A 150 16.85 4.86 6.79
N SER A 151 15.95 4.46 7.69
CA SER A 151 15.69 3.04 7.96
C SER A 151 14.94 2.33 6.85
N LEU A 152 13.98 3.00 6.19
CA LEU A 152 13.32 2.44 5.00
C LEU A 152 14.34 2.15 3.90
N ARG A 153 15.19 3.13 3.58
CA ARG A 153 16.26 3.00 2.57
C ARG A 153 17.23 1.87 2.90
N THR A 154 17.60 1.74 4.18
CA THR A 154 18.45 0.63 4.64
C THR A 154 17.83 -0.72 4.33
N VAL A 155 16.54 -0.90 4.64
CA VAL A 155 15.83 -2.16 4.40
C VAL A 155 15.64 -2.42 2.90
N LEU A 156 15.24 -1.40 2.13
CA LEU A 156 15.06 -1.50 0.68
C LEU A 156 16.37 -1.86 -0.04
N GLY A 157 17.50 -1.29 0.39
CA GLY A 157 18.81 -1.65 -0.12
C GLY A 157 19.19 -3.09 0.19
N TYR A 158 18.85 -3.60 1.38
CA TYR A 158 19.12 -4.99 1.76
C TYR A 158 18.36 -6.01 0.90
N VAL A 159 17.13 -5.67 0.48
CA VAL A 159 16.31 -6.53 -0.40
C VAL A 159 16.56 -6.28 -1.90
N GLY A 160 17.54 -5.44 -2.24
CA GLY A 160 17.96 -5.18 -3.62
C GLY A 160 16.98 -4.32 -4.43
N ALA A 161 16.12 -3.53 -3.79
CA ALA A 161 15.21 -2.63 -4.49
C ALA A 161 15.98 -1.45 -5.11
N VAL A 162 15.45 -0.90 -6.21
CA VAL A 162 16.07 0.24 -6.93
C VAL A 162 15.27 1.50 -6.65
N GLU A 163 15.84 2.41 -5.85
CA GLU A 163 15.17 3.66 -5.53
C GLU A 163 15.13 4.62 -6.73
N ILE A 164 13.92 5.10 -7.07
CA ILE A 164 13.69 6.19 -8.02
C ILE A 164 13.78 7.51 -7.22
N GLU A 165 15.01 7.97 -6.96
CA GLU A 165 15.26 9.11 -6.07
C GLU A 165 14.50 10.39 -6.52
N SER A 166 14.36 10.60 -7.82
CA SER A 166 13.61 11.73 -8.39
C SER A 166 12.10 11.68 -8.12
N ALA A 167 11.56 10.53 -7.73
CA ALA A 167 10.15 10.34 -7.34
C ALA A 167 9.92 10.37 -5.82
N CYS A 168 11.00 10.42 -5.02
CA CYS A 168 10.89 10.42 -3.57
C CYS A 168 10.55 11.82 -3.05
N ARG A 169 9.60 11.93 -2.11
CA ARG A 169 9.15 13.22 -1.57
C ARG A 169 8.91 13.19 -0.07
N ARG A 170 9.31 14.28 0.59
CA ARG A 170 8.83 14.63 1.92
C ARG A 170 7.80 15.74 1.78
N ILE A 171 6.62 15.51 2.34
CA ILE A 171 5.49 16.44 2.28
C ILE A 171 4.91 16.64 3.68
N THR A 172 4.33 17.82 3.92
CA THR A 172 3.58 18.10 5.14
C THR A 172 2.09 18.03 4.83
N VAL A 173 1.37 17.15 5.52
CA VAL A 173 -0.09 17.02 5.39
C VAL A 173 -0.70 17.12 6.78
N LEU A 174 -1.49 18.17 6.99
CA LEU A 174 -2.28 18.35 8.20
C LEU A 174 -3.63 17.64 8.04
N GLY A 175 -4.23 17.21 9.15
CA GLY A 175 -5.57 16.59 9.11
C GLY A 175 -6.63 17.49 8.48
N THR A 176 -6.52 18.81 8.68
CA THR A 176 -7.40 19.83 8.08
C THR A 176 -7.27 19.94 6.55
N MET A 177 -6.21 19.37 5.96
CA MET A 177 -6.02 19.33 4.51
C MET A 177 -6.68 18.09 3.88
N VAL A 178 -7.16 17.15 4.68
CA VAL A 178 -7.81 15.93 4.19
C VAL A 178 -9.31 16.17 4.06
N GLY A 179 -9.82 16.03 2.85
CA GLY A 179 -11.23 16.17 2.53
C GLY A 179 -12.09 14.98 2.96
N PRO A 180 -13.42 15.08 2.80
CA PRO A 180 -14.35 14.00 3.12
C PRO A 180 -14.19 12.75 2.24
N ASP A 181 -13.52 12.87 1.09
CA ASP A 181 -13.14 11.78 0.21
C ASP A 181 -11.85 11.06 0.67
N GLU A 182 -11.35 11.40 1.86
CA GLU A 182 -10.10 10.93 2.44
C GLU A 182 -8.86 11.22 1.57
N LYS A 183 -8.92 12.21 0.67
CA LYS A 183 -7.80 12.70 -0.15
C LYS A 183 -7.34 14.06 0.34
N VAL A 184 -6.10 14.43 0.01
CA VAL A 184 -5.53 15.72 0.35
C VAL A 184 -6.02 16.76 -0.65
N ALA A 185 -6.63 17.86 -0.19
CA ALA A 185 -7.12 18.93 -1.05
C ALA A 185 -6.04 19.99 -1.36
N ASP A 186 -5.01 20.09 -0.52
CA ASP A 186 -3.94 21.10 -0.66
C ASP A 186 -3.22 20.99 -2.01
N ALA A 187 -3.17 22.11 -2.75
CA ALA A 187 -2.62 22.15 -4.10
C ALA A 187 -1.10 21.92 -4.13
N THR A 188 -0.37 22.36 -3.11
CA THR A 188 1.09 22.17 -3.01
C THR A 188 1.42 20.70 -2.82
N VAL A 189 0.69 20.02 -1.94
CA VAL A 189 0.83 18.57 -1.74
C VAL A 189 0.49 17.82 -3.01
N ARG A 190 -0.61 18.16 -3.69
CA ARG A 190 -1.00 17.53 -4.97
C ARG A 190 0.07 17.72 -6.04
N GLN A 191 0.66 18.90 -6.15
CA GLN A 191 1.74 19.16 -7.08
C GLN A 191 2.97 18.29 -6.81
N ALA A 192 3.42 18.19 -5.55
CA ALA A 192 4.55 17.34 -5.17
C ALA A 192 4.29 15.85 -5.47
N LEU A 193 3.06 15.38 -5.25
CA LEU A 193 2.65 14.01 -5.60
C LEU A 193 2.61 13.81 -7.12
N ALA A 194 2.13 14.80 -7.89
CA ALA A 194 2.13 14.75 -9.35
C ALA A 194 3.55 14.67 -9.94
N GLU A 195 4.52 15.38 -9.36
CA GLU A 195 5.93 15.25 -9.74
C GLU A 195 6.47 13.83 -9.46
N SER A 196 6.04 13.21 -8.36
CA SER A 196 6.41 11.82 -8.04
C SER A 196 5.87 10.85 -9.08
N VAL A 197 4.58 11.02 -9.45
CA VAL A 197 3.91 10.25 -10.52
C VAL A 197 4.65 10.42 -11.85
N ALA A 198 4.98 11.65 -12.23
CA ALA A 198 5.71 11.95 -13.47
C ALA A 198 7.11 11.32 -13.49
N ALA A 199 7.85 11.40 -12.38
CA ALA A 199 9.18 10.80 -12.25
C ALA A 199 9.14 9.26 -12.38
N ILE A 200 8.14 8.61 -11.80
CA ILE A 200 7.93 7.16 -11.98
C ILE A 200 7.64 6.83 -13.45
N GLY A 201 6.79 7.62 -14.11
CA GLY A 201 6.49 7.44 -15.54
C GLY A 201 7.70 7.58 -16.43
N ALA A 202 8.53 8.58 -16.17
CA ALA A 202 9.79 8.78 -16.89
C ALA A 202 10.75 7.60 -16.69
N TYR A 203 10.89 7.12 -15.45
CA TYR A 203 11.74 5.97 -15.13
C TYR A 203 11.28 4.70 -15.86
N LEU A 204 9.99 4.35 -15.77
CA LEU A 204 9.44 3.15 -16.39
C LEU A 204 9.52 3.21 -17.92
N SER A 205 9.30 4.39 -18.51
CA SER A 205 9.44 4.59 -19.96
C SER A 205 10.89 4.42 -20.43
N ALA A 206 11.86 4.94 -19.68
CA ALA A 206 13.28 4.79 -19.99
C ALA A 206 13.74 3.33 -19.85
N ALA A 207 13.25 2.61 -18.85
CA ALA A 207 13.56 1.19 -18.66
C ALA A 207 12.99 0.29 -19.77
N ALA A 208 11.87 0.69 -20.39
CA ALA A 208 11.25 -0.04 -21.50
C ALA A 208 11.88 0.24 -22.87
N ALA A 209 12.70 1.29 -22.99
CA ALA A 209 13.36 1.63 -24.25
C ALA A 209 14.38 0.54 -24.66
N PRO A 210 14.44 0.15 -25.95
CA PRO A 210 15.43 -0.82 -26.40
C PRO A 210 16.84 -0.29 -26.14
N ARG A 211 17.68 -1.08 -25.47
CA ARG A 211 19.10 -0.75 -25.31
C ARG A 211 19.76 -0.85 -26.68
N GLU A 212 20.25 0.26 -27.23
CA GLU A 212 21.12 0.23 -28.40
C GLU A 212 22.41 -0.52 -28.01
N LEU A 213 22.71 -1.60 -28.74
CA LEU A 213 23.90 -2.44 -28.60
C LEU A 213 25.08 -1.87 -29.39
#